data_AF-A0A316WNW2-F1
#
_entry.id   AF-A0A316WNW2-F1
#
_cell.length_a   1.000
_cell.length_b   1.000
_cell.length_c   1.000
_cell.angle_alpha   90.00
_cell.angle_beta   90.00
_cell.angle_gamma   90.00
#
_symmetry.space_group_name_H-M   'P 1'
#
loop_
_entity.id
_entity.type
_entity.pdbx_description
1 polymer ?
#
loop_
_entity_poly.entity_id
_entity_poly.type
_entity_poly.pdbx_seq_one_letter_code
_entity_poly.pdbx_strand_id
1 'polypeptide(L)'
;MKESFPEMRSETYSPEYTARLRWSIVILFAVIAVILLIFFIEAVSASSPDTSATMIFLFLFLITGALSGWLAYEITRNKDKKISGMLINHQGILFLNRNDKVLSEIRYQDLVKSQDPYTKDIYSEAASNGKYSSFRKNLYVHEKDENRKSRKKLINLDVITLKNRYDLIGHFLKGIQTFRPDLKIDTEVYTDFYLDKKTLRYAPENLKSDMKVKIITIAVMILVILAFRYIFLDEV
;
A
#
# COMPACT_ATOMS: atom_id res chain seq x y z
N MET A 1 14.13 -36.12 5.07
CA MET A 1 14.46 -35.05 4.08
C MET A 1 13.23 -34.16 4.01
N LYS A 2 13.23 -32.99 4.68
CA LYS A 2 12.09 -32.06 4.61
C LYS A 2 11.98 -31.61 3.15
N GLU A 3 10.84 -31.81 2.52
CA GLU A 3 10.56 -31.23 1.20
C GLU A 3 10.98 -29.76 1.23
N SER A 4 11.81 -29.34 0.27
CA SER A 4 12.27 -27.96 0.18
C SER A 4 11.04 -27.07 0.06
N PHE A 5 10.72 -26.33 1.12
CA PHE A 5 9.63 -25.37 1.10
C PHE A 5 9.87 -24.43 -0.09
N PRO A 6 8.98 -24.45 -1.11
CA PRO A 6 9.27 -23.83 -2.39
C PRO A 6 9.37 -22.32 -2.22
N GLU A 7 10.22 -21.69 -3.02
CA GLU A 7 10.34 -20.23 -2.97
C GLU A 7 9.20 -19.58 -3.77
N MET A 8 8.68 -18.47 -3.26
CA MET A 8 7.70 -17.65 -3.96
C MET A 8 8.22 -16.23 -4.08
N ARG A 9 8.37 -15.75 -5.32
CA ARG A 9 8.80 -14.38 -5.60
C ARG A 9 7.61 -13.47 -5.83
N SER A 10 7.76 -12.22 -5.45
CA SER A 10 6.80 -11.17 -5.78
C SER A 10 6.69 -10.96 -7.28
N GLU A 11 5.46 -10.84 -7.76
CA GLU A 11 5.15 -10.40 -9.12
C GLU A 11 4.72 -8.95 -9.10
N THR A 12 5.44 -8.10 -9.82
CA THR A 12 5.14 -6.67 -9.93
C THR A 12 4.64 -6.33 -11.34
N TYR A 13 4.07 -5.13 -11.49
CA TYR A 13 3.81 -4.56 -12.81
C TYR A 13 5.12 -4.21 -13.51
N SER A 14 5.13 -4.17 -14.85
CA SER A 14 6.38 -4.01 -15.59
C SER A 14 7.13 -2.75 -15.13
N PRO A 15 8.45 -2.86 -14.82
CA PRO A 15 9.24 -1.73 -14.33
C PRO A 15 9.19 -0.53 -15.27
N GLU A 16 9.10 -0.78 -16.58
CA GLU A 16 8.95 0.27 -17.59
C GLU A 16 7.62 1.00 -17.49
N TYR A 17 6.51 0.28 -17.34
CA TYR A 17 5.18 0.91 -17.23
C TYR A 17 5.09 1.78 -15.99
N THR A 18 5.56 1.26 -14.85
CA THR A 18 5.58 2.03 -13.59
C THR A 18 6.51 3.24 -13.68
N ALA A 19 7.66 3.13 -14.37
CA ALA A 19 8.54 4.26 -14.61
C ALA A 19 7.92 5.30 -15.54
N ARG A 20 7.27 4.89 -16.64
CA ARG A 20 6.56 5.77 -17.57
C ARG A 20 5.46 6.56 -16.86
N LEU A 21 4.64 5.90 -16.05
CA LEU A 21 3.57 6.54 -15.29
C LEU A 21 4.12 7.60 -14.30
N ARG A 22 5.23 7.30 -13.63
CA ARG A 22 5.85 8.27 -12.69
C ARG A 22 6.41 9.48 -13.43
N TRP A 23 7.10 9.25 -14.56
CA TRP A 23 7.63 10.35 -15.38
C TRP A 23 6.52 11.16 -16.06
N SER A 24 5.41 10.54 -16.47
CA SER A 24 4.28 11.29 -17.04
C SER A 24 3.68 12.27 -16.04
N ILE A 25 3.63 11.92 -14.74
CA ILE A 25 3.19 12.83 -13.68
C ILE A 25 4.15 14.02 -13.55
N VAL A 26 5.47 13.76 -13.52
CA VAL A 26 6.49 14.84 -13.45
C VAL A 26 6.39 15.77 -14.66
N ILE A 27 6.29 15.21 -15.87
CA ILE A 27 6.15 15.98 -17.11
C ILE A 27 4.88 16.83 -17.08
N LEU A 28 3.76 16.29 -16.60
CA LEU A 28 2.52 17.05 -16.46
C LEU A 28 2.70 18.27 -15.55
N PHE A 29 3.31 18.10 -14.36
CA PHE A 29 3.59 19.23 -13.48
C PHE A 29 4.58 20.23 -14.08
N ALA A 30 5.59 19.75 -14.82
CA ALA A 30 6.53 20.62 -15.52
C ALA A 30 5.83 21.47 -16.60
N VAL A 31 4.94 20.87 -17.39
CA VAL A 31 4.16 21.58 -18.42
C VAL A 31 3.27 22.65 -17.78
N ILE A 32 2.57 22.30 -16.68
CA ILE A 32 1.74 23.27 -15.94
C ILE A 32 2.60 24.43 -15.42
N ALA A 33 3.79 24.15 -14.88
CA ALA A 33 4.71 25.19 -14.43
C ALA A 33 5.14 26.12 -15.58
N VAL A 34 5.45 25.58 -16.76
CA VAL A 34 5.81 26.40 -17.94
C VAL A 34 4.64 27.29 -18.36
N ILE A 35 3.41 26.77 -18.38
CA ILE A 35 2.21 27.57 -18.71
C ILE A 35 2.03 28.71 -17.69
N LEU A 36 2.17 28.42 -16.40
CA LEU A 36 2.08 29.43 -15.33
C LEU A 36 3.18 30.49 -15.45
N LEU A 37 4.38 30.11 -15.89
CA LEU A 37 5.47 31.04 -16.15
C LEU A 37 5.14 31.97 -17.33
N ILE A 38 4.51 31.46 -18.39
CA ILE A 38 4.05 32.28 -19.53
C ILE A 38 3.03 33.30 -19.03
N PHE A 39 2.01 32.88 -18.28
CA PHE A 39 1.01 33.81 -17.71
C PHE A 39 1.63 34.84 -16.77
N PHE A 40 2.65 34.46 -15.99
CA PHE A 40 3.41 35.40 -15.19
C PHE A 40 4.12 36.45 -16.05
N ILE A 41 4.81 36.04 -17.11
CA ILE A 41 5.53 36.96 -18.01
C ILE A 41 4.54 37.91 -18.70
N GLU A 42 3.39 37.41 -19.16
CA GLU A 42 2.33 38.22 -19.76
C GLU A 42 1.76 39.24 -18.76
N ALA A 43 1.48 38.82 -17.52
CA ALA A 43 0.98 39.70 -16.47
C ALA A 43 1.95 40.82 -16.10
N VAL A 44 3.26 40.51 -16.05
CA VAL A 44 4.32 41.51 -15.80
C VAL A 44 4.50 42.47 -16.98
N SER A 45 4.32 41.98 -18.20
CA SER A 45 4.55 42.76 -19.43
C SER A 45 3.36 43.63 -19.83
N ALA A 46 2.23 43.53 -19.13
CA ALA A 46 1.04 44.34 -19.38
C ALA A 46 1.30 45.83 -19.11
N SER A 47 0.65 46.72 -19.86
CA SER A 47 0.78 48.18 -19.71
C SER A 47 0.33 48.70 -18.34
N SER A 48 -0.53 47.95 -17.65
CA SER A 48 -0.98 48.20 -16.28
C SER A 48 -1.01 46.86 -15.53
N PRO A 49 0.13 46.40 -14.96
CA PRO A 49 0.22 45.09 -14.32
C PRO A 49 -0.69 45.01 -13.10
N ASP A 50 -1.52 43.96 -13.03
CA ASP A 50 -2.20 43.60 -11.80
C ASP A 50 -1.21 42.90 -10.87
N THR A 51 -0.79 43.61 -9.82
CA THR A 51 0.15 43.11 -8.82
C THR A 51 -0.33 41.82 -8.16
N SER A 52 -1.63 41.68 -7.89
CA SER A 52 -2.20 40.50 -7.26
C SER A 52 -2.15 39.29 -8.20
N ALA A 53 -2.61 39.45 -9.45
CA ALA A 53 -2.54 38.38 -10.45
C ALA A 53 -1.10 37.95 -10.73
N THR A 54 -0.18 38.92 -10.85
CA THR A 54 1.26 38.67 -11.04
C THR A 54 1.85 37.83 -9.91
N MET A 55 1.54 38.19 -8.66
CA MET A 55 2.00 37.42 -7.49
C MET A 55 1.40 36.01 -7.45
N ILE A 56 0.11 35.85 -7.79
CA ILE A 56 -0.55 34.54 -7.83
C ILE A 56 0.14 33.62 -8.84
N PHE A 57 0.37 34.07 -10.08
CA PHE A 57 1.03 33.23 -11.09
C PHE A 57 2.46 32.87 -10.70
N LEU A 58 3.20 33.81 -10.08
CA LEU A 58 4.54 33.54 -9.57
C LEU A 58 4.54 32.46 -8.48
N PHE A 59 3.66 32.55 -7.48
CA PHE A 59 3.59 31.56 -6.40
C PHE A 59 3.17 30.18 -6.92
N LEU A 60 2.16 30.12 -7.81
CA LEU A 60 1.73 28.85 -8.41
C LEU A 60 2.85 28.24 -9.25
N PHE A 61 3.59 29.04 -10.02
CA PHE A 61 4.77 28.58 -10.75
C PHE A 61 5.81 27.99 -9.82
N LEU A 62 6.18 28.69 -8.75
CA LEU A 62 7.19 28.24 -7.79
C LEU A 62 6.78 26.94 -7.09
N ILE A 63 5.53 26.84 -6.62
CA ILE A 63 5.03 25.63 -5.95
C ILE A 63 5.02 24.45 -6.92
N THR A 64 4.48 24.64 -8.13
CA THR A 64 4.36 23.58 -9.13
C THR A 64 5.73 23.13 -9.64
N GLY A 65 6.63 24.09 -9.89
CA GLY A 65 8.01 23.83 -10.30
C GLY A 65 8.81 23.11 -9.22
N ALA A 66 8.72 23.57 -7.96
CA ALA A 66 9.37 22.92 -6.83
C ALA A 66 8.86 21.48 -6.62
N LEU A 67 7.54 21.28 -6.74
CA LEU A 67 6.93 19.95 -6.64
C LEU A 67 7.43 19.01 -7.75
N SER A 68 7.47 19.50 -9.00
CA SER A 68 8.00 18.73 -10.13
C SER A 68 9.48 18.34 -9.92
N GLY A 69 10.31 19.30 -9.52
CA GLY A 69 11.72 19.06 -9.21
C GLY A 69 11.92 18.08 -8.06
N TRP A 70 11.13 18.19 -7.00
CA TRP A 70 11.14 17.26 -5.87
C TRP A 70 10.76 15.83 -6.29
N LEU A 71 9.69 15.66 -7.08
CA LEU A 71 9.27 14.36 -7.59
C LEU A 71 10.33 13.73 -8.51
N ALA A 72 10.93 14.54 -9.40
CA ALA A 72 12.02 14.08 -10.26
C ALA A 72 13.24 13.62 -9.42
N TYR A 73 13.60 14.39 -8.39
CA TYR A 73 14.64 14.03 -7.44
C TYR A 73 14.31 12.71 -6.72
N GLU A 74 13.07 12.52 -6.25
CA GLU A 74 12.67 11.30 -5.54
C GLU A 74 12.70 10.04 -6.43
N ILE A 75 12.35 10.19 -7.72
CA ILE A 75 12.39 9.11 -8.72
C ILE A 75 13.83 8.71 -9.04
N THR A 76 14.75 9.68 -9.08
CA THR A 76 16.15 9.47 -9.44
C THR A 76 17.02 9.06 -8.25
N ARG A 77 16.66 9.47 -7.04
CA ARG A 77 17.40 9.18 -5.81
C ARG A 77 17.50 7.67 -5.52
N ASN A 78 18.75 7.19 -5.43
CA ASN A 78 19.22 5.90 -4.93
C ASN A 78 18.22 4.74 -5.03
N LYS A 79 17.94 4.31 -6.27
CA LYS A 79 17.05 3.18 -6.56
C LYS A 79 17.51 1.87 -5.92
N ASP A 80 18.82 1.70 -5.69
CA ASP A 80 19.40 0.49 -5.08
C ASP A 80 19.10 0.35 -3.58
N LYS A 81 18.63 1.42 -2.92
CA LYS A 81 18.22 1.38 -1.51
C LYS A 81 16.71 1.16 -1.34
N LYS A 82 15.94 1.13 -2.44
CA LYS A 82 14.49 0.95 -2.40
C LYS A 82 14.14 -0.54 -2.59
N ILE A 83 13.15 -1.00 -1.82
CA ILE A 83 12.55 -2.32 -2.01
C ILE A 83 11.89 -2.34 -3.39
N SER A 84 12.18 -3.40 -4.16
CA SER A 84 11.64 -3.60 -5.50
C SER A 84 11.07 -5.01 -5.72
N GLY A 85 11.39 -5.94 -4.82
CA GLY A 85 10.85 -7.29 -4.83
C GLY A 85 10.82 -7.89 -3.43
N MET A 86 10.14 -9.01 -3.31
CA MET A 86 10.08 -9.85 -2.13
C MET A 86 10.30 -11.31 -2.53
N LEU A 87 10.97 -12.07 -1.67
CA LEU A 87 11.13 -13.52 -1.81
C LEU A 87 10.71 -14.17 -0.51
N ILE A 88 9.77 -15.11 -0.59
CA ILE A 88 9.34 -15.90 0.56
C ILE A 88 9.90 -17.31 0.38
N ASN A 89 10.72 -17.73 1.33
CA ASN A 89 11.38 -19.04 1.32
C ASN A 89 11.37 -19.66 2.72
N HIS A 90 12.24 -20.65 2.96
CA HIS A 90 12.35 -21.35 4.22
C HIS A 90 12.84 -20.48 5.40
N GLN A 91 13.47 -19.34 5.14
CA GLN A 91 13.95 -18.42 6.17
C GLN A 91 12.83 -17.50 6.65
N GLY A 92 11.96 -17.05 5.73
CA GLY A 92 10.93 -16.06 6.00
C GLY A 92 10.63 -15.20 4.77
N ILE A 93 10.41 -13.90 5.00
CA ILE A 93 10.25 -12.89 3.95
C ILE A 93 11.56 -12.13 3.80
N LEU A 94 12.11 -12.10 2.59
CA LEU A 94 13.26 -11.29 2.22
C LEU A 94 12.79 -10.12 1.36
N PHE A 95 13.12 -8.90 1.77
CA PHE A 95 12.84 -7.69 0.98
C PHE A 95 14.07 -7.34 0.15
N LEU A 96 13.89 -7.31 -1.17
CA LEU A 96 14.98 -7.21 -2.13
C LEU A 96 15.00 -5.85 -2.82
N ASN A 97 16.19 -5.34 -3.12
CA ASN A 97 16.36 -4.22 -4.05
C ASN A 97 16.32 -4.69 -5.52
N ARG A 98 16.58 -3.78 -6.46
CA ARG A 98 16.54 -4.07 -7.91
C ARG A 98 17.61 -5.05 -8.40
N ASN A 99 18.67 -5.21 -7.62
CA ASN A 99 19.81 -6.08 -7.93
C ASN A 99 19.73 -7.37 -7.09
N ASP A 100 18.54 -7.72 -6.60
CA ASP A 100 18.27 -8.88 -5.74
C ASP A 100 19.10 -8.94 -4.45
N LYS A 101 19.62 -7.80 -4.00
CA LYS A 101 20.26 -7.68 -2.69
C LYS A 101 19.19 -7.55 -1.61
N VAL A 102 19.30 -8.38 -0.58
CA VAL A 102 18.46 -8.31 0.63
C VAL A 102 18.71 -6.99 1.36
N LEU A 103 17.66 -6.20 1.53
CA LEU A 103 17.66 -4.93 2.27
C LEU A 103 17.19 -5.11 3.71
N SER A 104 16.22 -6.00 3.90
CA SER A 104 15.68 -6.37 5.20
C SER A 104 15.00 -7.74 5.10
N GLU A 105 14.71 -8.34 6.25
CA GLU A 105 14.08 -9.65 6.33
C GLU A 105 13.16 -9.76 7.54
N ILE A 106 12.22 -10.69 7.47
CA ILE A 106 11.38 -11.12 8.58
C ILE A 106 11.50 -12.64 8.62
N ARG A 107 12.24 -13.17 9.60
CA ARG A 107 12.52 -14.60 9.68
C ARG A 107 11.50 -15.32 10.55
N TYR A 108 11.14 -16.55 10.18
CA TYR A 108 10.20 -17.36 10.99
C TYR A 108 10.74 -17.64 12.40
N GLN A 109 12.04 -17.81 12.55
CA GLN A 109 12.69 -18.07 13.83
C GLN A 109 12.57 -16.91 14.82
N ASP A 110 12.45 -15.68 14.32
CA ASP A 110 12.42 -14.47 15.15
C ASP A 110 11.00 -14.12 15.62
N LEU A 111 9.99 -14.76 15.02
CA LEU A 111 8.59 -14.62 15.42
C LEU A 111 8.37 -15.14 16.85
N VAL A 112 7.43 -14.56 17.59
CA VAL A 112 7.10 -15.02 18.95
C VAL A 112 5.60 -15.01 19.18
N LYS A 113 5.21 -15.64 20.27
CA LYS A 113 3.83 -15.54 20.76
C LYS A 113 3.53 -14.13 21.24
N SER A 114 2.27 -13.74 21.16
CA SER A 114 1.81 -12.55 21.86
C SER A 114 1.97 -12.75 23.38
N GLN A 115 2.34 -11.68 24.08
CA GLN A 115 2.32 -11.64 25.54
C GLN A 115 0.93 -11.27 26.07
N ASP A 116 0.06 -10.73 25.22
CA ASP A 116 -1.30 -10.37 25.57
C ASP A 116 -2.22 -11.58 25.30
N PRO A 117 -2.93 -12.09 26.33
CA PRO A 117 -3.78 -13.27 26.19
C PRO A 117 -4.98 -13.07 25.24
N TYR A 118 -5.34 -11.82 24.91
CA TYR A 118 -6.48 -11.50 24.05
C TYR A 118 -6.10 -11.30 22.59
N THR A 119 -4.80 -11.17 22.27
CA THR A 119 -4.32 -11.04 20.89
C THR A 119 -3.72 -12.35 20.41
N LYS A 120 -4.08 -12.77 19.19
CA LYS A 120 -3.46 -13.95 18.56
C LYS A 120 -2.03 -13.62 18.13
N ASP A 121 -1.23 -14.66 17.92
CA ASP A 121 0.19 -14.50 17.57
C ASP A 121 0.36 -13.90 16.16
N ILE A 122 -0.57 -14.22 15.25
CA ILE A 122 -0.70 -13.66 13.91
C ILE A 122 -2.15 -13.23 13.71
N TYR A 123 -2.37 -11.97 13.38
CA TYR A 123 -3.73 -11.42 13.23
C TYR A 123 -3.76 -10.33 12.16
N SER A 124 -4.97 -10.01 11.73
CA SER A 124 -5.24 -8.94 10.78
C SER A 124 -5.91 -7.76 11.48
N GLU A 125 -5.60 -6.54 11.04
CA GLU A 125 -6.21 -5.32 11.58
C GLU A 125 -6.34 -4.27 10.48
N ALA A 126 -7.29 -3.35 10.63
CA ALA A 126 -7.44 -2.26 9.66
C ALA A 126 -6.21 -1.34 9.69
N ALA A 127 -5.83 -0.79 8.54
CA ALA A 127 -4.64 0.05 8.41
C ALA A 127 -4.71 1.41 9.15
N SER A 128 -5.83 1.73 9.80
CA SER A 128 -6.02 3.00 10.52
C SER A 128 -6.88 2.84 11.78
N ASN A 129 -6.43 3.45 12.88
CA ASN A 129 -7.25 3.73 14.08
C ASN A 129 -8.21 4.93 13.87
N GLY A 130 -8.47 5.33 12.63
CA GLY A 130 -9.30 6.49 12.27
C GLY A 130 -10.72 6.10 11.88
N LYS A 131 -11.64 7.08 11.94
CA LYS A 131 -13.10 6.98 11.67
C LYS A 131 -13.48 6.36 10.31
N TYR A 132 -12.51 6.17 9.41
CA TYR A 132 -12.64 5.52 8.11
C TYR A 132 -11.68 4.35 8.05
N SER A 133 -12.12 3.16 8.47
CA SER A 133 -11.31 1.95 8.37
C SER A 133 -11.00 1.66 6.90
N SER A 134 -9.72 1.56 6.54
CA SER A 134 -9.31 1.04 5.24
C SER A 134 -10.01 -0.29 4.95
N PHE A 135 -10.60 -0.44 3.76
CA PHE A 135 -11.15 -1.72 3.28
C PHE A 135 -10.09 -2.83 3.22
N ARG A 136 -8.80 -2.47 3.27
CA ARG A 136 -7.68 -3.40 3.27
C ARG A 136 -7.17 -3.59 4.70
N LYS A 137 -7.05 -4.86 5.06
CA LYS A 137 -6.48 -5.33 6.31
C LYS A 137 -4.96 -5.50 6.17
N ASN A 138 -4.27 -5.18 7.25
CA ASN A 138 -2.84 -5.33 7.44
C ASN A 138 -2.57 -6.61 8.22
N LEU A 139 -1.52 -7.33 7.85
CA LEU A 139 -1.09 -8.52 8.57
C LEU A 139 -0.08 -8.12 9.65
N TYR A 140 -0.33 -8.54 10.88
CA TYR A 140 0.56 -8.32 12.01
C TYR A 140 1.08 -9.65 12.54
N VAL A 141 2.35 -9.62 12.93
CA VAL A 141 3.03 -10.70 13.66
C VAL A 141 3.68 -10.11 14.91
N HIS A 142 4.13 -10.98 15.80
CA HIS A 142 4.97 -10.59 16.92
C HIS A 142 6.41 -11.04 16.71
N GLU A 143 7.37 -10.17 17.00
CA GLU A 143 8.81 -10.39 16.90
C GLU A 143 9.48 -10.04 18.24
N LYS A 144 10.62 -10.66 18.57
CA LYS A 144 11.41 -10.24 19.74
C LYS A 144 12.03 -8.87 19.49
N ASP A 145 11.81 -7.93 20.41
CA ASP A 145 12.61 -6.71 20.45
C ASP A 145 13.99 -6.95 21.09
N GLU A 146 14.83 -5.91 21.11
CA GLU A 146 16.18 -5.93 21.70
C GLU A 146 16.17 -6.33 23.18
N ASN A 147 15.07 -6.08 23.88
CA ASN A 147 14.85 -6.42 25.29
C ASN A 147 14.16 -7.79 25.46
N ARG A 148 14.09 -8.61 24.41
CA ARG A 148 13.40 -9.91 24.36
C ARG A 148 11.90 -9.85 24.66
N LYS A 149 11.28 -8.67 24.60
CA LYS A 149 9.82 -8.52 24.72
C LYS A 149 9.16 -8.75 23.37
N SER A 150 7.92 -9.25 23.42
CA SER A 150 7.10 -9.45 22.23
C SER A 150 6.64 -8.09 21.71
N ARG A 151 7.04 -7.73 20.49
CA ARG A 151 6.66 -6.48 19.84
C ARG A 151 5.85 -6.78 18.59
N LYS A 152 4.72 -6.08 18.45
CA LYS A 152 3.90 -6.08 17.25
C LYS A 152 4.68 -5.53 16.05
N LYS A 153 4.68 -6.27 14.95
CA LYS A 153 5.34 -5.94 13.69
C LYS A 153 4.35 -6.02 12.53
N LEU A 154 4.26 -4.94 11.76
CA LEU A 154 3.50 -4.90 10.51
C LEU A 154 4.27 -5.65 9.41
N ILE A 155 3.62 -6.62 8.78
CA ILE A 155 4.09 -7.25 7.54
C ILE A 155 3.68 -6.34 6.37
N ASN A 156 4.53 -5.36 6.06
CA ASN A 156 4.22 -4.36 5.03
C ASN A 156 4.51 -4.91 3.62
N LEU A 157 3.51 -5.54 3.00
CA LEU A 157 3.59 -5.97 1.59
C LEU A 157 3.31 -4.82 0.62
N ASP A 158 2.66 -3.75 1.07
CA ASP A 158 2.24 -2.62 0.23
C ASP A 158 3.38 -1.61 -0.02
N VAL A 159 4.62 -1.94 0.35
CA VAL A 159 5.84 -1.18 -0.03
C VAL A 159 6.00 -1.11 -1.56
N ILE A 160 5.52 -2.14 -2.26
CA ILE A 160 5.48 -2.19 -3.74
C ILE A 160 4.12 -2.70 -4.21
N THR A 161 3.71 -2.33 -5.41
CA THR A 161 2.45 -2.80 -6.00
C THR A 161 2.62 -4.23 -6.51
N LEU A 162 2.02 -5.17 -5.78
CA LEU A 162 2.11 -6.61 -6.03
C LEU A 162 0.87 -7.14 -6.78
N LYS A 163 1.08 -7.98 -7.79
CA LYS A 163 0.02 -8.72 -8.49
C LYS A 163 -0.42 -9.94 -7.69
N ASN A 164 0.53 -10.71 -7.17
CA ASN A 164 0.31 -11.95 -6.42
C ASN A 164 0.31 -11.72 -4.89
N ARG A 165 -0.20 -10.57 -4.42
CA ARG A 165 -0.18 -10.19 -2.98
C ARG A 165 -0.77 -11.26 -2.07
N TYR A 166 -1.95 -11.77 -2.40
CA TYR A 166 -2.65 -12.72 -1.54
C TYR A 166 -1.96 -14.09 -1.55
N ASP A 167 -1.42 -14.52 -2.69
CA ASP A 167 -0.60 -15.74 -2.77
C ASP A 167 0.66 -15.64 -1.91
N LEU A 168 1.34 -14.49 -1.93
CA LEU A 168 2.49 -14.24 -1.05
C LEU A 168 2.11 -14.33 0.42
N ILE A 169 0.98 -13.74 0.84
CA ILE A 169 0.50 -13.85 2.22
C ILE A 169 0.20 -15.31 2.56
N GLY A 170 -0.53 -16.02 1.71
CA GLY A 170 -0.85 -17.43 1.89
C GLY A 170 0.40 -18.31 2.03
N HIS A 171 1.40 -18.07 1.18
CA HIS A 171 2.67 -18.77 1.21
C HIS A 171 3.48 -18.47 2.47
N PHE A 172 3.51 -17.21 2.92
CA PHE A 172 4.13 -16.84 4.20
C PHE A 172 3.46 -17.53 5.39
N LEU A 173 2.12 -17.56 5.43
CA LEU A 173 1.37 -18.26 6.48
C LEU A 173 1.63 -19.77 6.46
N LYS A 174 1.78 -20.37 5.27
CA LYS A 174 2.18 -21.77 5.12
C LYS A 174 3.57 -22.02 5.69
N GLY A 175 4.50 -21.11 5.45
CA GLY A 175 5.82 -21.11 6.08
C GLY A 175 5.73 -21.04 7.60
N ILE A 176 4.91 -20.14 8.15
CA ILE A 176 4.67 -20.06 9.61
C ILE A 176 4.16 -21.40 10.14
N GLN A 177 3.13 -22.01 9.53
CA GLN A 177 2.63 -23.32 9.97
C GLN A 177 3.69 -24.43 9.90
N THR A 178 4.59 -24.36 8.93
CA THR A 178 5.63 -25.38 8.70
C THR A 178 6.80 -25.23 9.67
N PHE A 179 7.28 -24.01 9.88
CA PHE A 179 8.50 -23.73 10.65
C PHE A 179 8.23 -23.31 12.09
N ARG A 180 7.01 -22.83 12.38
CA ARG A 180 6.55 -22.34 13.69
C ARG A 180 5.12 -22.80 14.01
N PRO A 181 4.88 -24.13 14.07
CA PRO A 181 3.57 -24.68 14.38
C PRO A 181 3.08 -24.33 15.81
N ASP A 182 3.96 -23.80 16.66
CA ASP A 182 3.64 -23.31 17.99
C ASP A 182 2.82 -22.00 17.96
N LEU A 183 2.88 -21.24 16.87
CA LEU A 183 2.19 -19.95 16.73
C LEU A 183 0.76 -20.13 16.20
N LYS A 184 -0.17 -19.38 16.79
CA LYS A 184 -1.60 -19.41 16.44
C LYS A 184 -1.98 -18.26 15.52
N ILE A 185 -2.48 -18.61 14.34
CA ILE A 185 -3.04 -17.67 13.36
C ILE A 185 -4.51 -17.43 13.71
N ASP A 186 -4.92 -16.16 13.73
CA ASP A 186 -6.33 -15.78 13.87
C ASP A 186 -7.15 -16.31 12.69
N THR A 187 -8.37 -16.77 12.95
CA THR A 187 -9.25 -17.24 11.87
C THR A 187 -9.67 -16.10 10.94
N GLU A 188 -9.74 -14.86 11.44
CA GLU A 188 -10.06 -13.68 10.62
C GLU A 188 -9.03 -13.43 9.51
N VAL A 189 -7.76 -13.80 9.72
CA VAL A 189 -6.68 -13.65 8.73
C VAL A 189 -7.03 -14.36 7.42
N TYR A 190 -7.64 -15.55 7.48
CA TYR A 190 -8.01 -16.28 6.27
C TYR A 190 -9.08 -15.53 5.47
N THR A 191 -10.08 -14.97 6.15
CA THR A 191 -11.16 -14.21 5.51
C THR A 191 -10.63 -12.87 4.98
N ASP A 192 -9.87 -12.14 5.80
CA ASP A 192 -9.36 -10.80 5.49
C ASP A 192 -8.38 -10.78 4.30
N PHE A 193 -7.71 -11.91 4.03
CA PHE A 193 -6.81 -12.07 2.89
C PHE A 193 -7.36 -13.01 1.82
N TYR A 194 -8.64 -13.38 1.87
CA TYR A 194 -9.32 -14.22 0.89
C TYR A 194 -8.60 -15.55 0.63
N LEU A 195 -8.14 -16.21 1.69
CA LEU A 195 -7.41 -17.46 1.65
C LEU A 195 -8.32 -18.64 1.98
N ASP A 196 -8.12 -19.76 1.30
CA ASP A 196 -8.69 -21.03 1.73
C ASP A 196 -7.98 -21.53 3.00
N LYS A 197 -8.75 -21.79 4.06
CA LYS A 197 -8.19 -22.15 5.38
C LYS A 197 -7.36 -23.43 5.38
N LYS A 198 -7.64 -24.37 4.47
CA LYS A 198 -6.96 -25.69 4.42
C LYS A 198 -5.68 -25.63 3.59
N THR A 199 -5.73 -24.96 2.45
CA THR A 199 -4.65 -24.94 1.47
C THR A 199 -3.77 -23.69 1.56
N LEU A 200 -4.26 -22.64 2.21
CA LEU A 200 -3.66 -21.30 2.28
C LEU A 200 -3.44 -20.66 0.92
N ARG A 201 -4.18 -21.10 -0.10
CA ARG A 201 -4.15 -20.51 -1.43
C ARG A 201 -5.15 -19.38 -1.53
N TYR A 202 -4.83 -18.38 -2.34
CA TYR A 202 -5.75 -17.30 -2.65
C TYR A 202 -6.99 -17.82 -3.38
N ALA A 203 -8.17 -17.45 -2.87
CA ALA A 203 -9.47 -17.79 -3.40
C ALA A 203 -10.12 -16.53 -4.03
N PRO A 204 -9.92 -16.27 -5.34
CA PRO A 204 -10.34 -15.03 -5.98
C PRO A 204 -11.86 -14.84 -5.99
N GLU A 205 -12.64 -15.91 -5.93
CA GLU A 205 -14.10 -15.85 -5.87
C GLU A 205 -14.59 -15.17 -4.57
N ASN A 206 -13.88 -15.34 -3.47
CA ASN A 206 -14.21 -14.69 -2.19
C ASN A 206 -14.02 -13.17 -2.30
N LEU A 207 -12.92 -12.72 -2.92
CA LEU A 207 -12.68 -11.29 -3.17
C LEU A 207 -13.75 -10.70 -4.08
N LYS A 208 -14.08 -11.39 -5.19
CA LYS A 208 -15.11 -10.92 -6.12
C LYS A 208 -16.47 -10.79 -5.44
N SER A 209 -16.85 -11.77 -4.62
CA SER A 209 -18.11 -11.76 -3.87
C SER A 209 -18.16 -10.61 -2.86
N ASP A 210 -17.11 -10.45 -2.06
CA ASP A 210 -17.00 -9.37 -1.08
C ASP A 210 -17.04 -7.98 -1.74
N MET A 211 -16.32 -7.80 -2.85
CA MET A 211 -16.38 -6.56 -3.63
C MET A 211 -17.79 -6.27 -4.17
N LYS A 212 -18.50 -7.29 -4.68
CA LYS A 212 -19.88 -7.11 -5.15
C LYS A 212 -20.79 -6.63 -4.03
N VAL A 213 -20.73 -7.26 -2.85
CA VAL A 213 -21.53 -6.87 -1.69
C VAL A 213 -21.21 -5.44 -1.27
N LYS A 214 -19.92 -5.07 -1.17
CA LYS A 214 -19.49 -3.71 -0.82
C LYS A 214 -20.01 -2.66 -1.81
N ILE A 215 -19.94 -2.94 -3.11
CA ILE A 215 -20.44 -2.04 -4.16
C ILE A 215 -21.96 -1.84 -4.03
N ILE A 216 -22.71 -2.94 -3.85
CA ILE A 216 -24.17 -2.88 -3.67
C ILE A 216 -24.52 -2.08 -2.42
N THR A 217 -23.85 -2.30 -1.29
CA THR A 217 -24.09 -1.56 -0.04
C THR A 217 -23.84 -0.06 -0.20
N ILE A 218 -22.76 0.34 -0.88
CA ILE A 218 -22.47 1.75 -1.15
C ILE A 218 -23.55 2.35 -2.06
N ALA A 219 -23.97 1.64 -3.11
CA ALA A 219 -25.02 2.11 -4.01
C ALA A 219 -26.35 2.32 -3.28
N VAL A 220 -26.74 1.37 -2.41
CA VAL A 220 -27.95 1.49 -1.58
C VAL A 220 -27.85 2.68 -0.63
N MET A 221 -26.71 2.89 0.03
CA MET A 221 -26.53 4.06 0.90
C MET A 221 -26.66 5.39 0.14
N ILE A 222 -26.10 5.49 -1.06
CA ILE A 222 -26.24 6.69 -1.90
C ILE A 222 -27.71 6.92 -2.26
N LEU A 223 -28.45 5.88 -2.66
CA LEU A 223 -29.87 5.98 -2.98
C LEU A 223 -30.71 6.43 -1.78
N VAL A 224 -30.43 5.90 -0.59
CA VAL A 224 -31.12 6.32 0.64
C VAL A 224 -30.85 7.79 0.95
N ILE A 225 -29.59 8.25 0.81
CA ILE A 225 -29.24 9.67 1.00
C ILE A 225 -29.96 10.56 -0.02
N LEU A 226 -30.02 10.15 -1.30
CA LEU A 226 -30.73 10.90 -2.34
C LEU A 226 -32.24 10.95 -2.10
N ALA A 227 -32.85 9.83 -1.71
CA ALA A 227 -34.27 9.77 -1.38
C ALA A 227 -34.61 10.64 -0.16
N PHE A 228 -33.77 10.59 0.89
CA PHE A 228 -33.92 11.45 2.05
C PHE A 228 -33.79 12.93 1.67
N ARG A 229 -32.83 13.29 0.81
CA ARG A 229 -32.72 14.65 0.28
C ARG A 229 -33.98 15.07 -0.48
N TYR A 230 -34.47 14.24 -1.40
CA TYR A 230 -35.65 14.55 -2.21
C TYR A 230 -36.92 14.72 -1.36
N ILE A 231 -37.11 13.90 -0.33
CA ILE A 231 -38.29 13.95 0.53
C ILE A 231 -38.26 15.13 1.50
N PHE A 232 -37.09 15.50 2.05
CA PHE A 232 -37.00 16.46 3.16
C PHE A 232 -36.41 17.84 2.80
N LEU A 233 -35.79 18.02 1.63
CA LEU A 233 -35.19 19.30 1.20
C LEU A 233 -35.93 20.00 0.06
N ASP A 234 -36.90 19.35 -0.61
CA ASP A 234 -37.76 20.00 -1.61
C ASP A 234 -39.05 20.61 -1.00
N GLU A 235 -39.25 20.51 0.33
CA GLU A 235 -40.38 21.13 1.07
C GLU A 235 -40.02 22.48 1.75
N VAL A 236 -38.85 23.07 1.46
CA VAL A 236 -38.42 24.39 1.98
C VAL A 236 -38.24 25.41 0.86
#